data_AF-A0A1Y3B219-F1
#
_entry.id   AF-A0A1Y3B219-F1
#
_cell.length_a   1.000
_cell.length_b   1.000
_cell.length_c   1.000
_cell.angle_alpha   90.00
_cell.angle_beta   90.00
_cell.angle_gamma   90.00
#
_symmetry.space_group_name_H-M   'P 1'
#
loop_
_entity.id
_entity.type
_entity.pdbx_description
1 polymer ?
#
loop_
_entity_poly.entity_id
_entity_poly.type
_entity_poly.pdbx_seq_one_letter_code
_entity_poly.pdbx_strand_id
1 'polypeptide(L)'
;MMVNVCGHSLCESCVELLFVKGAAKCPTCQVLLKRVQFRIQLYDDETVEKDLEIRRRLLKDLCLKEEDFDSLKEYNDYLELFETFVYNLANDIDIAETNGRIEQFKIDNEDKLAKSRNKISKDMELIQ
;
A
#
# COMPACT_ATOMS: atom_id res chain seq x y z
N MET A 1 0.10 -3.11 19.30
CA MET A 1 0.57 -4.48 18.98
C MET A 1 1.57 -4.39 17.83
N MET A 2 2.48 -5.35 17.63
CA MET A 2 3.41 -5.33 16.49
C MET A 2 3.08 -6.46 15.52
N VAL A 3 3.07 -6.18 14.22
CA VAL A 3 2.85 -7.19 13.17
C VAL A 3 4.13 -7.41 12.36
N ASN A 4 4.39 -8.66 11.97
CA ASN A 4 5.56 -9.02 11.16
C ASN A 4 5.19 -9.16 9.67
N VAL A 5 6.21 -9.37 8.83
CA VAL A 5 6.04 -9.58 7.37
C VAL A 5 5.23 -10.81 6.98
N CYS A 6 4.93 -11.72 7.91
CA CYS A 6 4.05 -12.87 7.66
C CYS A 6 2.62 -12.68 8.21
N GLY A 7 2.25 -11.47 8.64
CA GLY A 7 0.88 -11.14 9.07
C GLY A 7 0.53 -11.51 10.52
N HIS A 8 1.47 -12.07 11.29
CA HIS A 8 1.21 -12.46 12.69
C HIS A 8 1.59 -11.36 13.67
N SER A 9 0.73 -11.11 14.64
CA SER A 9 0.92 -10.08 15.65
C SER A 9 1.55 -10.62 16.94
N LEU A 10 2.45 -9.83 17.53
CA LEU A 10 3.06 -10.04 18.85
C LEU A 10 3.00 -8.73 19.65
N CYS A 11 2.88 -8.78 20.97
CA CYS A 11 3.05 -7.58 21.77
C CYS A 11 4.53 -7.14 21.78
N GLU A 12 4.80 -5.88 22.11
CA GLU A 12 6.15 -5.33 22.12
C GLU A 12 7.08 -6.15 23.01
N SER A 13 6.66 -6.49 24.23
CA SER A 13 7.42 -7.33 25.16
C SER A 13 7.73 -8.72 24.60
N CYS A 14 6.81 -9.35 23.85
CA CYS A 14 7.07 -10.63 23.19
C CYS A 14 8.14 -10.51 22.10
N VAL A 15 8.13 -9.42 21.32
CA VAL A 15 9.17 -9.16 20.32
C VAL A 15 10.52 -8.95 21.01
N GLU A 16 10.56 -8.19 22.10
CA GLU A 16 11.81 -7.96 22.84
C GLU A 16 12.41 -9.26 23.40
N LEU A 17 11.57 -10.13 23.99
CA LEU A 17 12.01 -11.37 24.61
C LEU A 17 12.38 -12.47 23.59
N LEU A 18 11.62 -12.63 22.52
CA LEU A 18 11.86 -13.69 21.53
C LEU A 18 13.02 -13.34 20.60
N PHE A 19 13.23 -12.06 20.32
CA PHE A 19 14.22 -11.58 19.34
C PHE A 19 15.44 -10.92 20.01
N VAL A 20 15.76 -11.25 21.27
CA VAL A 20 16.96 -10.76 21.99
C VAL A 20 18.25 -10.99 21.19
N LYS A 21 18.37 -12.16 20.54
CA LYS A 21 19.52 -12.51 19.68
C LYS A 21 19.45 -11.89 18.27
N GLY A 22 18.50 -11.01 18.01
CA GLY A 22 18.31 -10.28 16.75
C GLY A 22 17.47 -11.01 15.70
N ALA A 23 17.41 -12.34 15.74
CA ALA A 23 16.60 -13.16 14.84
C ALA A 23 15.99 -14.37 15.57
N ALA A 24 14.75 -14.70 15.23
CA ALA A 24 14.03 -15.87 15.74
C ALA A 24 12.96 -16.31 14.72
N LYS A 25 12.40 -17.50 14.92
CA LYS A 25 11.29 -17.98 14.08
C LYS A 25 9.97 -17.39 14.58
N CYS A 26 9.08 -17.07 13.64
CA CYS A 26 7.71 -16.71 13.96
C CYS A 26 7.03 -17.84 14.77
N PRO A 27 6.42 -17.56 15.94
CA PRO A 27 5.77 -18.59 16.74
C PRO A 27 4.65 -19.33 16.00
N THR A 28 3.97 -18.66 15.08
CA THR A 28 2.80 -19.22 14.37
C THR A 28 3.18 -20.00 13.11
N CYS A 29 3.99 -19.42 12.22
CA CYS A 29 4.31 -20.01 10.91
C CYS A 29 5.79 -20.41 10.72
N GLN A 30 6.63 -20.25 11.75
CA GLN A 30 8.03 -20.67 11.77
C GLN A 30 8.97 -20.01 10.74
N VAL A 31 8.51 -18.98 10.02
CA VAL A 31 9.35 -18.15 9.14
C VAL A 31 10.45 -17.46 9.97
N LEU A 32 11.69 -17.45 9.46
CA LEU A 32 12.80 -16.79 10.12
C LEU A 32 12.66 -15.26 9.97
N LEU A 33 12.58 -14.56 11.11
CA LEU A 33 12.33 -13.12 11.18
C LEU A 33 13.45 -12.40 11.95
N LYS A 34 13.68 -11.14 11.58
CA LYS A 34 14.53 -10.19 12.31
C LYS A 34 13.68 -9.15 13.02
N ARG A 35 14.18 -8.57 14.12
CA ARG A 35 13.46 -7.54 14.89
C ARG A 35 13.02 -6.34 14.03
N VAL A 36 13.83 -5.94 13.04
CA VAL A 36 13.53 -4.84 12.11
C VAL A 36 12.35 -5.10 11.17
N GLN A 37 11.85 -6.33 11.10
CA GLN A 37 10.72 -6.73 10.25
C GLN A 37 9.38 -6.66 10.98
N PHE A 38 9.37 -6.15 12.22
CA PHE A 38 8.15 -5.83 12.95
C PHE A 38 7.80 -4.36 12.78
N ARG A 39 6.52 -4.09 12.54
CA ARG A 39 5.95 -2.73 12.50
C ARG A 39 4.86 -2.60 13.56
N ILE A 40 4.59 -1.38 14.01
CA ILE A 40 3.43 -1.11 14.87
C ILE A 40 2.17 -1.37 14.05
N GLN A 41 1.31 -2.24 14.56
CA GLN A 41 -0.04 -2.42 14.05
C GLN A 41 -0.87 -1.22 14.53
N LEU A 42 -1.39 -0.46 13.58
CA LEU A 42 -2.18 0.76 13.86
C LEU A 42 -3.68 0.46 13.95
N TYR A 43 -4.13 -0.57 13.24
CA TYR A 43 -5.53 -0.95 13.15
C TYR A 43 -5.71 -2.40 13.61
N ASP A 44 -6.76 -2.65 14.38
CA ASP A 44 -7.07 -4.01 14.86
C ASP A 44 -7.56 -4.92 13.73
N ASP A 45 -8.15 -4.35 12.68
CA ASP A 45 -8.65 -5.08 11.51
C ASP A 45 -7.54 -5.27 10.46
N GLU A 46 -7.18 -6.54 10.22
CA GLU A 46 -6.17 -6.94 9.23
C GLU A 46 -6.57 -6.54 7.80
N THR A 47 -7.86 -6.53 7.48
CA THR A 47 -8.36 -6.15 6.16
C THR A 47 -8.12 -4.67 5.88
N VAL A 48 -8.29 -3.82 6.90
CA VAL A 48 -8.00 -2.39 6.84
C VAL A 48 -6.50 -2.14 6.69
N GLU A 49 -5.65 -2.89 7.41
CA GLU A 49 -4.20 -2.77 7.24
C GLU A 49 -3.76 -3.14 5.81
N LYS A 50 -4.28 -4.25 5.28
CA LYS A 50 -3.97 -4.72 3.92
C LYS A 50 -4.40 -3.71 2.86
N ASP A 51 -5.62 -3.19 2.98
CA ASP A 51 -6.16 -2.14 2.11
C ASP A 51 -5.28 -0.88 2.13
N LEU A 52 -4.94 -0.38 3.32
CA LEU A 52 -4.09 0.81 3.47
C LEU A 52 -2.66 0.61 2.96
N GLU A 53 -2.10 -0.58 3.09
CA GLU A 53 -0.79 -0.90 2.53
C GLU A 53 -0.82 -0.90 0.99
N ILE A 54 -1.82 -1.55 0.40
CA ILE A 54 -2.01 -1.57 -1.05
C ILE A 54 -2.29 -0.17 -1.59
N ARG A 55 -3.20 0.59 -0.96
CA ARG A 55 -3.51 1.97 -1.35
C ARG A 55 -2.25 2.85 -1.30
N ARG A 56 -1.44 2.76 -0.24
CA ARG A 56 -0.16 3.51 -0.16
C ARG A 56 0.83 3.11 -1.24
N ARG A 57 0.92 1.83 -1.59
CA ARG A 57 1.79 1.37 -2.68
C ARG A 57 1.29 1.91 -4.02
N LEU A 58 0.01 1.77 -4.33
CA LEU A 58 -0.56 2.22 -5.59
C LEU A 58 -0.54 3.73 -5.73
N LEU A 59 -0.79 4.52 -4.67
CA LEU A 59 -0.69 5.98 -4.73
C LEU A 59 0.73 6.47 -5.06
N LYS A 60 1.77 5.73 -4.69
CA LYS A 60 3.15 6.05 -5.08
C LYS A 60 3.41 5.78 -6.56
N ASP A 61 2.84 4.71 -7.08
CA ASP A 61 3.03 4.22 -8.44
C ASP A 61 2.13 4.95 -9.46
N LEU A 62 0.92 5.30 -9.04
CA LEU A 62 -0.18 5.88 -9.81
C LEU A 62 -0.53 7.26 -9.22
N CYS A 63 0.44 8.16 -9.17
CA CYS A 63 0.23 9.49 -8.63
C CYS A 63 -0.29 10.44 -9.72
N LEU A 64 -1.56 10.35 -10.10
CA LEU A 64 -2.23 11.33 -10.97
C LEU A 64 -3.18 12.20 -10.13
N LYS A 65 -3.23 13.49 -10.45
CA LYS A 65 -4.08 14.48 -9.78
C LYS A 65 -5.14 14.99 -10.74
N GLU A 66 -6.15 15.64 -10.22
CA GLU A 66 -7.22 16.27 -11.01
C GLU A 66 -6.67 17.15 -12.15
N GLU A 67 -5.57 17.87 -11.90
CA GLU A 67 -4.89 18.74 -12.88
C GLU A 67 -4.25 18.00 -14.06
N ASP A 68 -4.10 16.67 -13.98
CA ASP A 68 -3.55 15.85 -15.06
C ASP A 68 -4.65 15.30 -16.00
N PHE A 69 -5.91 15.71 -15.78
CA PHE A 69 -7.09 15.34 -16.56
C PHE A 69 -7.75 16.58 -17.18
N ASP A 70 -8.39 16.40 -18.34
CA ASP A 70 -9.06 17.49 -19.06
C ASP A 70 -10.46 17.78 -18.50
N SER A 71 -11.04 16.82 -17.76
CA SER A 71 -12.35 16.97 -17.13
C SER A 71 -12.45 16.28 -15.78
N LEU A 72 -13.33 16.81 -14.92
CA LEU A 72 -13.67 16.19 -13.64
C LEU A 72 -14.23 14.77 -13.81
N LYS A 73 -14.91 14.49 -14.93
CA LYS A 73 -15.44 13.15 -15.22
C LYS A 73 -14.30 12.14 -15.39
N GLU A 74 -13.28 12.47 -16.18
CA GLU A 74 -12.12 11.58 -16.39
C GLU A 74 -11.36 11.33 -15.09
N TYR A 75 -11.20 12.37 -14.26
CA TYR A 75 -10.60 12.22 -12.95
C TYR A 75 -11.40 11.28 -12.05
N ASN A 76 -12.73 11.42 -12.00
CA ASN A 76 -13.58 10.52 -11.23
C ASN A 76 -13.57 9.08 -11.77
N ASP A 77 -13.57 8.90 -13.09
CA ASP A 77 -13.43 7.59 -13.73
C ASP A 77 -12.09 6.93 -13.33
N TYR A 78 -11.01 7.73 -13.24
CA TYR A 78 -9.72 7.28 -12.73
C TYR A 78 -9.75 6.90 -11.24
N LEU A 79 -10.40 7.69 -10.38
CA LEU A 79 -10.55 7.37 -8.96
C LEU A 79 -11.31 6.04 -8.76
N GLU A 80 -12.37 5.81 -9.53
CA GLU A 80 -13.12 4.55 -9.48
C GLU A 80 -12.27 3.36 -9.96
N LEU A 81 -11.50 3.54 -11.03
CA LEU A 81 -10.55 2.52 -11.50
C LEU A 81 -9.48 2.22 -10.43
N PHE A 82 -8.97 3.25 -9.77
CA PHE A 82 -8.00 3.11 -8.69
C PHE A 82 -8.58 2.32 -7.51
N GLU A 83 -9.81 2.63 -7.08
CA GLU A 83 -10.47 1.87 -6.02
C GLU A 83 -10.78 0.42 -6.45
N THR A 84 -11.09 0.18 -7.72
CA THR A 84 -11.22 -1.18 -8.26
C THR A 84 -9.91 -1.97 -8.11
N PHE A 85 -8.77 -1.34 -8.41
CA PHE A 85 -7.45 -1.97 -8.23
C PHE A 85 -7.15 -2.28 -6.76
N VAL A 86 -7.41 -1.32 -5.87
CA VAL A 86 -7.21 -1.51 -4.42
C VAL A 86 -8.10 -2.65 -3.92
N TYR A 87 -9.39 -2.61 -4.24
CA TYR A 87 -10.38 -3.60 -3.80
C TYR A 87 -10.02 -5.02 -4.25
N ASN A 88 -9.69 -5.20 -5.53
CA ASN A 88 -9.32 -6.51 -6.07
C ASN A 88 -8.08 -7.08 -5.37
N LEU A 89 -7.04 -6.26 -5.19
CA LEU A 89 -5.81 -6.70 -4.54
C LEU A 89 -5.97 -6.93 -3.03
N ALA A 90 -6.81 -6.13 -2.36
CA ALA A 90 -7.08 -6.29 -0.94
C ALA A 90 -7.87 -7.58 -0.65
N ASN A 91 -8.79 -7.94 -1.55
CA ASN A 91 -9.65 -9.12 -1.40
C ASN A 91 -9.14 -10.36 -2.16
N ASP A 92 -7.93 -10.32 -2.71
CA ASP A 92 -7.31 -11.42 -3.48
C ASP A 92 -8.13 -11.87 -4.71
N ILE A 93 -8.86 -10.94 -5.33
CA ILE A 93 -9.68 -11.15 -6.53
C ILE A 93 -8.84 -10.87 -7.77
N ASP A 94 -8.78 -11.84 -8.70
CA ASP A 94 -8.18 -11.69 -10.04
C ASP A 94 -6.83 -10.95 -10.03
N ILE A 95 -5.95 -11.31 -9.09
CA ILE A 95 -4.69 -10.60 -8.82
C ILE A 95 -3.83 -10.46 -10.09
N ALA A 96 -3.72 -11.53 -10.88
CA ALA A 96 -2.90 -11.54 -12.09
C ALA A 96 -3.45 -10.57 -13.15
N GLU A 97 -4.76 -10.57 -13.36
CA GLU A 97 -5.42 -9.66 -14.31
C GLU A 97 -5.32 -8.21 -13.84
N THR A 98 -5.60 -7.97 -12.56
CA THR A 98 -5.53 -6.63 -11.95
C THR A 98 -4.12 -6.06 -12.06
N ASN A 99 -3.08 -6.84 -11.77
CA ASN A 99 -1.70 -6.42 -11.98
C ASN A 99 -1.38 -6.13 -13.45
N GLY A 100 -1.89 -6.93 -14.39
CA GLY A 100 -1.76 -6.68 -15.82
C GLY A 100 -2.41 -5.36 -16.25
N ARG A 101 -3.60 -5.05 -15.73
CA ARG A 101 -4.29 -3.77 -15.99
C ARG A 101 -3.53 -2.59 -15.38
N ILE A 102 -2.98 -2.72 -14.18
CA ILE A 102 -2.14 -1.69 -13.55
C ILE A 102 -0.90 -1.40 -14.42
N GLU A 103 -0.24 -2.45 -14.91
CA GLU A 103 0.95 -2.29 -15.75
C GLU A 103 0.62 -1.62 -17.09
N GLN A 104 -0.46 -2.05 -17.73
CA GLN A 104 -0.94 -1.40 -18.95
C GLN A 104 -1.26 0.07 -18.71
N PHE A 105 -1.95 0.39 -17.60
CA PHE A 105 -2.25 1.77 -17.24
C PHE A 105 -0.98 2.60 -17.03
N LYS A 106 0.06 2.04 -16.41
CA LYS A 106 1.36 2.69 -16.23
C LYS A 106 2.03 3.02 -17.56
N ILE A 107 2.00 2.09 -18.51
CA ILE A 107 2.55 2.28 -19.86
C ILE A 107 1.77 3.38 -20.59
N ASP A 108 0.45 3.29 -20.60
CA ASP A 108 -0.42 4.23 -21.34
C ASP A 108 -0.33 5.66 -20.79
N ASN A 109 0.00 5.82 -19.51
CA ASN A 109 0.04 7.10 -18.80
C ASN A 109 1.45 7.49 -18.32
N GLU A 110 2.51 6.89 -18.86
CA GLU A 110 3.89 7.09 -18.39
C GLU A 110 4.27 8.58 -18.35
N ASP A 111 3.94 9.32 -19.40
CA ASP A 111 4.20 10.76 -19.51
C ASP A 111 3.48 11.59 -18.44
N LYS A 112 2.23 11.24 -18.12
CA LYS A 112 1.44 11.92 -17.09
C LYS A 112 1.99 11.61 -15.70
N LEU A 113 2.30 10.33 -15.45
CA LEU A 113 2.87 9.86 -14.18
C LEU A 113 4.26 10.46 -13.92
N ALA A 114 5.10 10.61 -14.95
CA ALA A 114 6.40 11.27 -14.83
C ALA A 114 6.27 12.75 -14.42
N LYS A 115 5.32 13.49 -15.01
CA LYS A 115 5.10 14.91 -14.69
C LYS A 115 4.49 15.13 -13.31
N SER A 116 3.60 14.24 -12.88
CA SER A 116 2.86 14.42 -11.62
C SER A 116 3.67 14.03 -10.37
N ARG A 117 4.63 13.10 -10.47
CA ARG A 117 5.46 12.63 -9.35
C ARG A 117 6.16 13.72 -8.53
N ASN A 118 6.47 14.86 -9.16
CA ASN A 118 7.16 15.98 -8.52
C ASN A 118 6.23 17.14 -8.12
N LYS A 119 4.94 17.08 -8.48
CA LYS A 119 3.99 18.11 -8.09
C LYS A 119 3.60 17.89 -6.63
N ILE A 120 3.48 18.96 -5.85
CA ILE A 120 2.77 18.94 -4.55
C ILE A 120 1.27 19.06 -4.86
N SER A 121 0.39 18.41 -4.09
CA SER A 121 -1.06 18.58 -4.31
C SER A 121 -1.44 20.02 -3.93
N LYS A 122 -2.31 20.71 -4.68
CA LYS A 122 -2.78 22.06 -4.32
C LYS A 122 -3.27 22.15 -2.87
N ASP A 123 -3.95 21.11 -2.40
CA ASP A 123 -4.42 21.04 -1.02
C ASP A 123 -3.27 21.05 0.00
N MET A 124 -2.14 20.46 -0.36
CA MET A 124 -0.93 20.44 0.48
C MET A 124 -0.17 21.77 0.40
N GLU A 125 -0.21 22.46 -0.75
CA GLU A 125 0.31 23.83 -0.89
C GLU A 125 -0.45 24.82 0.00
N LEU A 126 -1.76 24.61 0.20
CA LEU A 126 -2.61 25.45 1.07
C LEU A 126 -2.38 25.24 2.58
N ILE A 127 -1.65 24.18 2.97
CA ILE A 127 -1.40 23.81 4.37
C ILE A 127 0.00 24.29 4.85
N GLN A 128 0.83 24.87 3.96
CA GLN A 128 2.08 25.56 4.31
C GLN A 128 1.84 27.01 4.75
#